data_AF-A0ABD5RUL0-F1
#
_entry.id   AF-A0ABD5RUL0-F1
#
_cell.length_a   1.000
_cell.length_b   1.000
_cell.length_c   1.000
_cell.angle_alpha   90.00
_cell.angle_beta   90.00
_cell.angle_gamma   90.00
#
_symmetry.space_group_name_H-M   'P 1'
#
loop_
_entity.id
_entity.type
_entity.pdbx_description
1 polymer ?
#
loop_
_entity_poly.entity_id
_entity_poly.type
_entity_poly.pdbx_seq_one_letter_code
_entity_poly.pdbx_strand_id
1 'polypeptide(L)'
;MSDRKPVPESVREEVLEDADYRCEICPARGTEVGGDATLHLHHRESPMTGGTHDPDNLVVMCDGCHYHHHSGRMGPDEIETNLETVDIDPTPADFRLVSAIEKVAPATTGELAEEAGISDVHALRRLYALAAASIVSKTTNKEWDLAERVDEPMRGQLPDDPEEAARHARDILIMRMKDIGGLSHAEIAEIVGLSERTVPVAVNRARAFDPPLPPGTVNNPEIEDIARRLASLERLVGSS
;
A
#
# COMPACT_ATOMS: atom_id res chain seq x y z
N MET A 1 0.09 -35.64 -11.64
CA MET A 1 -1.12 -34.81 -11.68
C MET A 1 -2.11 -35.44 -10.72
N SER A 2 -2.25 -34.91 -9.51
CA SER A 2 -3.16 -35.47 -8.51
C SER A 2 -4.56 -34.88 -8.73
N ASP A 3 -5.53 -35.77 -8.88
CA ASP A 3 -6.92 -35.49 -9.23
C ASP A 3 -7.64 -34.89 -7.99
N ARG A 4 -7.49 -33.57 -7.79
CA ARG A 4 -8.08 -32.88 -6.63
C ARG A 4 -9.56 -32.63 -6.92
N LYS A 5 -10.45 -33.36 -6.24
CA LYS A 5 -11.90 -33.13 -6.33
C LYS A 5 -12.26 -31.78 -5.68
N PRO A 6 -13.10 -30.95 -6.34
CA PRO A 6 -13.56 -29.70 -5.75
C PRO A 6 -14.54 -29.96 -4.60
N VAL A 7 -14.63 -29.02 -3.66
CA VAL A 7 -15.69 -29.02 -2.63
C VAL A 7 -17.05 -28.96 -3.34
N PRO A 8 -18.01 -29.84 -3.02
CA PRO A 8 -19.35 -29.78 -3.59
C PRO A 8 -20.02 -28.42 -3.33
N GLU A 9 -20.75 -27.90 -4.30
CA GLU A 9 -21.37 -26.57 -4.22
C GLU A 9 -22.41 -26.46 -3.09
N SER A 10 -23.18 -27.53 -2.85
CA SER A 10 -24.14 -27.57 -1.73
C SER A 10 -23.46 -27.45 -0.36
N VAL A 11 -22.28 -28.07 -0.19
CA VAL A 11 -21.48 -27.95 1.03
C VAL A 11 -20.86 -26.55 1.14
N ARG A 12 -20.51 -25.94 0.00
CA ARG A 12 -19.97 -24.58 0.00
C ARG A 12 -20.99 -23.56 0.45
N GLU A 13 -22.22 -23.65 -0.05
CA GLU A 13 -23.30 -22.76 0.35
C GLU A 13 -23.62 -22.91 1.84
N GLU A 14 -23.76 -24.14 2.34
CA GLU A 14 -23.99 -24.44 3.76
C GLU A 14 -22.94 -23.79 4.67
N VAL A 15 -21.65 -23.99 4.38
CA VAL A 15 -20.55 -23.43 5.19
C VAL A 15 -20.49 -21.90 5.13
N LEU A 16 -20.86 -21.30 3.99
CA LEU A 16 -20.93 -19.83 3.87
C LEU A 16 -22.11 -19.24 4.63
N GLU A 17 -23.28 -19.90 4.59
CA GLU A 17 -24.47 -19.49 5.35
C GLU A 17 -24.24 -19.59 6.86
N ASP A 18 -23.65 -20.68 7.33
CA ASP A 18 -23.30 -20.88 8.75
C ASP A 18 -22.33 -19.82 9.26
N ALA A 19 -21.42 -19.35 8.39
CA ALA A 19 -20.47 -18.28 8.69
C ALA A 19 -21.04 -16.85 8.51
N ASP A 20 -22.34 -16.70 8.22
CA ASP A 20 -22.98 -15.41 7.89
C ASP A 20 -22.25 -14.65 6.76
N TYR A 21 -21.66 -15.40 5.81
CA TYR A 21 -20.79 -14.89 4.74
C TYR A 21 -19.68 -13.96 5.27
N ARG A 22 -19.01 -14.38 6.35
CA ARG A 22 -17.88 -13.66 6.97
C ARG A 22 -16.62 -14.50 6.95
N CYS A 23 -15.48 -13.82 6.87
CA CYS A 23 -14.21 -14.44 7.18
C CYS A 23 -14.20 -14.82 8.67
N GLU A 24 -13.87 -16.07 9.00
CA GLU A 24 -13.78 -16.54 10.38
C GLU A 24 -12.49 -16.07 11.08
N ILE A 25 -11.57 -15.44 10.35
CA ILE A 25 -10.27 -14.98 10.85
C ILE A 25 -10.18 -13.45 10.99
N CYS A 26 -10.97 -12.69 10.22
CA CYS A 26 -10.96 -11.23 10.24
C CYS A 26 -12.35 -10.64 10.01
N PRO A 27 -12.57 -9.33 10.22
CA PRO A 27 -13.91 -8.73 10.12
C PRO A 27 -14.51 -8.64 8.70
N ALA A 28 -13.82 -9.15 7.68
CA ALA A 28 -14.22 -9.03 6.28
C ALA A 28 -15.55 -9.76 5.99
N ARG A 29 -16.35 -9.19 5.07
CA ARG A 29 -17.65 -9.73 4.64
C ARG A 29 -17.62 -10.07 3.16
N GLY A 30 -18.29 -11.16 2.81
CA GLY A 30 -18.41 -11.65 1.44
C GLY A 30 -19.16 -10.67 0.53
N THR A 31 -18.74 -10.62 -0.73
CA THR A 31 -19.42 -9.83 -1.78
C THR A 31 -20.88 -10.26 -1.99
N GLU A 32 -21.21 -11.51 -1.68
CA GLU A 32 -22.53 -12.13 -1.79
C GLU A 32 -23.58 -11.46 -0.89
N VAL A 33 -23.15 -10.84 0.22
CA VAL A 33 -24.00 -10.12 1.17
C VAL A 33 -23.70 -8.61 1.22
N GLY A 34 -23.09 -8.08 0.15
CA GLY A 34 -22.77 -6.66 0.00
C GLY A 34 -21.49 -6.22 0.71
N GLY A 35 -20.60 -7.15 1.05
CA GLY A 35 -19.22 -6.88 1.48
C GLY A 35 -18.26 -6.68 0.30
N ASP A 36 -16.97 -6.60 0.61
CA ASP A 36 -15.89 -6.30 -0.33
C ASP A 36 -14.85 -7.43 -0.45
N ALA A 37 -15.02 -8.54 0.27
CA ALA A 37 -14.08 -9.66 0.27
C ALA A 37 -14.56 -10.84 -0.57
N THR A 38 -13.64 -11.44 -1.31
CA THR A 38 -13.88 -12.76 -1.92
C THR A 38 -13.63 -13.83 -0.88
N LEU A 39 -14.62 -14.69 -0.61
CA LEU A 39 -14.52 -15.74 0.38
C LEU A 39 -14.13 -17.08 -0.24
N HIS A 40 -13.20 -17.76 0.42
CA HIS A 40 -12.68 -19.07 0.06
C HIS A 40 -12.87 -20.04 1.21
N LEU A 41 -13.07 -21.32 0.87
CA LEU A 41 -13.06 -22.40 1.85
C LEU A 41 -11.66 -22.98 1.93
N HIS A 42 -11.10 -22.93 3.13
CA HIS A 42 -9.82 -23.54 3.45
C HIS A 42 -10.05 -24.84 4.22
N HIS A 43 -9.32 -25.90 3.87
CA HIS A 43 -9.34 -27.15 4.61
C HIS A 43 -8.45 -27.06 5.85
N ARG A 44 -9.01 -27.26 7.05
CA ARG A 44 -8.24 -27.31 8.31
C ARG A 44 -7.20 -28.45 8.27
N GLU A 45 -7.63 -29.61 7.80
CA GLU A 45 -6.76 -30.72 7.42
C GLU A 45 -6.77 -30.92 5.91
N SER A 46 -5.59 -30.94 5.28
CA SER A 46 -5.46 -31.02 3.83
C SER A 46 -6.00 -32.33 3.25
N PRO A 47 -6.70 -32.31 2.11
CA PRO A 47 -7.07 -33.53 1.38
C PRO A 47 -5.87 -34.38 0.97
N MET A 48 -4.68 -33.77 0.84
CA MET A 48 -3.44 -34.51 0.53
C MET A 48 -2.94 -35.35 1.70
N THR A 49 -3.34 -35.02 2.93
CA THR A 49 -3.00 -35.77 4.15
C THR A 49 -4.17 -36.59 4.70
N GLY A 50 -5.32 -36.58 4.01
CA GLY A 50 -6.51 -37.36 4.38
C GLY A 50 -7.73 -36.55 4.81
N GLY A 51 -7.65 -35.21 4.82
CA GLY A 51 -8.78 -34.35 5.19
C GLY A 51 -9.96 -34.42 4.24
N THR A 52 -11.18 -34.37 4.78
CA THR A 52 -12.43 -34.51 4.03
C THR A 52 -12.99 -33.16 3.60
N HIS A 53 -14.03 -33.16 2.77
CA HIS A 53 -14.83 -31.97 2.47
C HIS A 53 -15.99 -31.77 3.45
N ASP A 54 -15.96 -32.41 4.63
CA ASP A 54 -17.01 -32.20 5.63
C ASP A 54 -16.98 -30.73 6.13
N PRO A 55 -18.14 -30.09 6.39
CA PRO A 55 -18.21 -28.72 6.89
C PRO A 55 -17.28 -28.43 8.08
N ASP A 56 -17.18 -29.37 9.02
CA ASP A 56 -16.32 -29.27 10.21
C ASP A 56 -14.82 -29.19 9.87
N ASN A 57 -14.40 -29.63 8.67
CA ASN A 57 -13.03 -29.52 8.18
C ASN A 57 -12.81 -28.27 7.31
N LEU A 58 -13.82 -27.43 7.11
CA LEU A 58 -13.76 -26.25 6.25
C LEU A 58 -13.88 -24.96 7.06
N VAL A 59 -13.02 -23.99 6.77
CA VAL A 59 -13.05 -22.65 7.37
C VAL A 59 -13.17 -21.59 6.27
N VAL A 60 -14.08 -20.64 6.46
CA VAL A 60 -14.31 -19.51 5.56
C VAL A 60 -13.24 -18.46 5.81
N MET A 61 -12.48 -18.12 4.77
CA MET A 61 -11.42 -17.11 4.83
C MET A 61 -11.58 -16.13 3.67
N CYS A 62 -11.35 -14.85 3.90
CA CYS A 62 -11.13 -13.92 2.79
C CYS A 62 -9.85 -14.29 2.03
N ASP A 63 -9.77 -13.90 0.77
CA ASP A 63 -8.56 -13.97 -0.06
C ASP A 63 -7.26 -13.63 0.69
N GLY A 64 -7.26 -12.54 1.47
CA GLY A 64 -6.12 -12.13 2.29
C GLY A 64 -5.73 -13.13 3.38
N CYS A 65 -6.69 -13.62 4.16
CA CYS A 65 -6.46 -14.62 5.22
C CYS A 65 -6.14 -16.00 4.63
N HIS A 66 -6.80 -16.38 3.54
CA HIS A 66 -6.60 -17.64 2.84
C HIS A 66 -5.18 -17.72 2.25
N TYR A 67 -4.74 -16.63 1.60
CA TYR A 67 -3.38 -16.49 1.12
C TYR A 67 -2.37 -16.56 2.27
N HIS A 68 -2.61 -15.80 3.36
CA HIS A 68 -1.73 -15.76 4.52
C HIS A 68 -1.54 -17.14 5.18
N HIS A 69 -2.60 -17.94 5.27
CA HIS A 69 -2.54 -19.29 5.82
C HIS A 69 -1.71 -20.24 4.94
N HIS A 70 -1.83 -20.17 3.61
CA HIS A 70 -1.03 -20.98 2.69
C HIS A 70 0.43 -20.51 2.55
N SER A 71 0.75 -19.28 2.94
CA SER A 71 2.12 -18.76 2.86
C SER A 71 3.05 -19.26 3.98
N GLY A 72 2.56 -20.08 4.93
CA GLY A 72 3.39 -20.71 5.97
C GLY A 72 3.98 -19.74 7.01
N ARG A 73 3.38 -18.57 7.20
CA ARG A 73 3.86 -17.53 8.12
C ARG A 73 3.10 -17.55 9.44
N MET A 74 3.52 -18.39 10.39
CA MET A 74 3.30 -18.11 11.81
C MET A 74 4.58 -17.49 12.39
N GLY A 75 4.54 -16.17 12.53
CA GLY A 75 5.52 -15.35 13.21
C GLY A 75 5.04 -13.90 13.10
N PRO A 76 5.20 -13.07 14.14
CA PRO A 76 4.98 -11.64 14.02
C PRO A 76 6.10 -11.09 13.15
N ASP A 77 6.02 -11.28 11.84
CA ASP A 77 6.69 -10.36 10.93
C ASP A 77 5.89 -9.07 11.03
N GLU A 78 6.32 -8.28 12.01
CA GLU A 78 6.27 -6.83 11.94
C GLU A 78 6.46 -6.46 10.47
N ILE A 79 5.41 -5.88 9.87
CA ILE A 79 5.60 -5.16 8.62
C ILE A 79 6.64 -4.10 8.97
N GLU A 80 7.90 -4.32 8.63
CA GLU A 80 8.96 -3.35 8.86
C GLU A 80 8.69 -2.21 7.87
N THR A 81 7.89 -1.25 8.34
CA THR A 81 7.49 -0.05 7.63
C THR A 81 8.55 1.04 7.75
N ASN A 82 9.79 0.70 8.08
CA ASN A 82 10.83 1.72 8.25
C ASN A 82 11.21 2.30 6.89
N LEU A 83 10.61 3.44 6.59
CA LEU A 83 10.68 4.19 5.34
C LEU A 83 11.13 5.61 5.65
N GLU A 84 12.06 5.75 6.59
CA GLU A 84 12.09 6.97 7.37
C GLU A 84 12.56 8.20 6.62
N THR A 85 13.35 8.14 5.54
CA THR A 85 13.50 9.34 4.68
C THR A 85 14.16 9.14 3.31
N VAL A 86 14.25 7.91 2.79
CA VAL A 86 15.09 7.49 1.64
C VAL A 86 16.58 7.43 1.98
N ASP A 87 16.89 6.62 2.98
CA ASP A 87 17.99 5.65 2.91
C ASP A 87 17.29 4.33 3.22
N ILE A 88 17.01 3.54 2.19
CA ILE A 88 16.15 2.35 2.32
C ILE A 88 16.96 1.29 3.05
N ASP A 89 16.57 0.89 4.26
CA ASP A 89 17.00 -0.40 4.80
C ASP A 89 16.39 -1.50 3.91
N PRO A 90 17.19 -2.18 3.07
CA PRO A 90 16.64 -3.09 2.08
C PRO A 90 16.05 -4.31 2.77
N THR A 91 14.80 -4.60 2.44
CA THR A 91 14.08 -5.76 2.95
C THR A 91 14.21 -6.94 1.99
N PRO A 92 14.01 -8.19 2.45
CA PRO A 92 13.90 -9.35 1.54
C PRO A 92 12.78 -9.22 0.49
N ALA A 93 11.78 -8.36 0.71
CA ALA A 93 10.74 -8.09 -0.28
C ALA A 93 11.26 -7.22 -1.44
N ASP A 94 12.17 -6.29 -1.19
CA ASP A 94 12.73 -5.41 -2.23
C ASP A 94 13.54 -6.20 -3.26
N PHE A 95 14.42 -7.09 -2.79
CA PHE A 95 15.20 -7.95 -3.68
C PHE A 95 14.31 -8.85 -4.56
N ARG A 96 13.21 -9.37 -3.99
CA ARG A 96 12.24 -10.17 -4.76
C ARG A 96 11.49 -9.34 -5.79
N LEU A 97 11.13 -8.10 -5.48
CA LEU A 97 10.49 -7.19 -6.43
C LEU A 97 11.43 -6.76 -7.55
N VAL A 98 12.69 -6.42 -7.24
CA VAL A 98 13.69 -6.09 -8.26
C VAL A 98 13.93 -7.28 -9.17
N SER A 99 14.08 -8.49 -8.61
CA SER A 99 14.22 -9.72 -9.41
C SER A 99 12.99 -10.03 -10.26
N ALA A 100 11.78 -9.78 -9.75
CA ALA A 100 10.55 -9.90 -10.51
C ALA A 100 10.52 -8.91 -11.69
N ILE A 101 10.85 -7.64 -11.44
CA ILE A 101 10.94 -6.61 -12.49
C ILE A 101 11.92 -7.01 -13.58
N GLU A 102 13.12 -7.46 -13.23
CA GLU A 102 14.12 -7.89 -14.22
C GLU A 102 13.60 -9.02 -15.14
N LYS A 103 12.68 -9.85 -14.64
CA LYS A 103 12.16 -11.02 -15.33
C LYS A 103 10.91 -10.73 -16.16
N VAL A 104 9.98 -9.93 -15.63
CA VAL A 104 8.63 -9.77 -16.22
C VAL A 104 8.25 -8.33 -16.57
N ALA A 105 9.06 -7.32 -16.24
CA ALA A 105 8.73 -5.94 -16.55
C ALA A 105 8.82 -5.60 -18.05
N PRO A 106 8.06 -4.59 -18.53
CA PRO A 106 7.11 -3.76 -17.78
C PRO A 106 5.89 -4.57 -17.31
N ALA A 107 5.51 -4.40 -16.04
CA ALA A 107 4.45 -5.19 -15.41
C ALA A 107 3.65 -4.39 -14.38
N THR A 108 2.40 -4.77 -14.18
CA THR A 108 1.53 -4.20 -13.14
C THR A 108 2.00 -4.60 -11.74
N THR A 109 1.49 -3.91 -10.70
CA THR A 109 1.80 -4.29 -9.31
C THR A 109 1.36 -5.70 -8.97
N GLY A 110 0.22 -6.16 -9.50
CA GLY A 110 -0.30 -7.52 -9.23
C GLY A 110 0.60 -8.60 -9.81
N GLU A 111 1.04 -8.44 -11.06
CA GLU A 111 1.96 -9.39 -11.71
C GLU A 111 3.31 -9.46 -11.00
N LEU A 112 3.83 -8.32 -10.53
CA LEU A 112 5.07 -8.28 -9.74
C LEU A 112 4.88 -8.88 -8.34
N ALA A 113 3.71 -8.70 -7.73
CA ALA A 113 3.39 -9.29 -6.43
C ALA A 113 3.32 -10.83 -6.52
N GLU A 114 2.68 -11.34 -7.58
CA GLU A 114 2.61 -12.76 -7.90
C GLU A 114 4.00 -13.34 -8.11
N GLU A 115 4.81 -12.75 -8.99
CA GLU A 115 6.18 -13.21 -9.28
C GLU A 115 7.09 -13.13 -8.03
N ALA A 116 6.96 -12.07 -7.21
CA ALA A 116 7.75 -11.91 -5.99
C ALA A 116 7.25 -12.78 -4.81
N GLY A 117 6.06 -13.40 -4.91
CA GLY A 117 5.44 -14.16 -3.83
C GLY A 117 5.16 -13.31 -2.59
N ILE A 118 4.56 -12.13 -2.79
CA ILE A 118 4.08 -11.22 -1.73
C ILE A 118 2.69 -10.68 -2.07
N SER A 119 2.00 -10.07 -1.11
CA SER A 119 0.70 -9.46 -1.39
C SER A 119 0.83 -8.16 -2.19
N ASP A 120 -0.17 -7.85 -3.00
CA ASP A 120 -0.25 -6.62 -3.81
C ASP A 120 -0.06 -5.35 -2.98
N VAL A 121 -0.69 -5.30 -1.80
CA VAL A 121 -0.58 -4.16 -0.88
C VAL A 121 0.86 -4.00 -0.39
N HIS A 122 1.57 -5.10 -0.14
CA HIS A 122 2.98 -5.05 0.27
C HIS A 122 3.87 -4.65 -0.92
N ALA A 123 3.66 -5.27 -2.09
CA ALA A 123 4.36 -4.95 -3.31
C ALA A 123 4.23 -3.45 -3.65
N LEU A 124 3.01 -2.91 -3.64
CA LEU A 124 2.76 -1.50 -3.94
C LEU A 124 3.51 -0.56 -3.00
N ARG A 125 3.51 -0.84 -1.69
CA ARG A 125 4.21 -0.03 -0.69
C ARG A 125 5.72 -0.02 -0.92
N ARG A 126 6.31 -1.19 -1.19
CA ARG A 126 7.74 -1.31 -1.48
C ARG A 126 8.10 -0.71 -2.84
N LEU A 127 7.27 -0.87 -3.87
CA LEU A 127 7.46 -0.23 -5.17
C LEU A 127 7.48 1.30 -5.06
N TYR A 128 6.61 1.91 -4.24
CA TYR A 128 6.72 3.35 -3.95
C TYR A 128 8.00 3.73 -3.24
N ALA A 129 8.50 2.91 -2.30
CA ALA A 129 9.78 3.16 -1.64
C ALA A 129 10.96 3.08 -2.63
N LEU A 130 11.02 2.01 -3.43
CA LEU A 130 12.02 1.82 -4.48
C LEU A 130 11.97 2.94 -5.52
N ALA A 131 10.77 3.42 -5.86
CA ALA A 131 10.60 4.53 -6.78
C ALA A 131 11.01 5.88 -6.18
N ALA A 132 10.79 6.10 -4.89
CA ALA A 132 11.31 7.26 -4.19
C ALA A 132 12.85 7.28 -4.18
N ALA A 133 13.50 6.10 -4.16
CA ALA A 133 14.95 5.95 -4.34
C ALA A 133 15.41 5.90 -5.81
N SER A 134 14.51 6.12 -6.77
CA SER A 134 14.81 6.07 -8.22
C SER A 134 15.41 4.74 -8.70
N ILE A 135 15.09 3.63 -8.04
CA ILE A 135 15.47 2.28 -8.49
C ILE A 135 14.49 1.79 -9.55
N VAL A 136 13.20 2.03 -9.32
CA VAL A 136 12.10 1.68 -10.23
C VAL A 136 11.33 2.93 -10.62
N SER A 137 10.60 2.89 -11.72
CA SER A 137 9.73 3.98 -12.13
C SER A 137 8.41 3.46 -12.67
N LYS A 138 7.37 4.29 -12.57
CA LYS A 138 6.05 3.98 -13.11
C LYS A 138 5.93 4.55 -14.51
N THR A 139 5.57 3.71 -15.48
CA THR A 139 5.34 4.10 -16.88
C THR A 139 4.00 4.82 -17.01
N THR A 140 3.79 5.56 -18.09
CA THR A 140 2.51 6.22 -18.42
C THR A 140 1.34 5.24 -18.53
N ASN A 141 1.60 3.96 -18.82
CA ASN A 141 0.61 2.86 -18.82
C ASN A 141 0.29 2.32 -17.42
N LYS A 142 0.78 2.98 -16.35
CA LYS A 142 0.62 2.59 -14.94
C LYS A 142 1.30 1.26 -14.57
N GLU A 143 2.29 0.82 -15.34
CA GLU A 143 3.15 -0.35 -15.07
C GLU A 143 4.45 0.07 -14.39
N TRP A 144 5.22 -0.89 -13.89
CA TRP A 144 6.52 -0.68 -13.25
C TRP A 144 7.64 -1.31 -14.07
N ASP A 145 8.75 -0.60 -14.17
CA ASP A 145 10.02 -1.10 -14.70
C ASP A 145 11.19 -0.47 -13.93
N LEU A 146 12.41 -0.92 -14.19
CA LEU A 146 13.63 -0.26 -13.72
C LEU A 146 13.65 1.18 -14.22
N ALA A 147 14.02 2.12 -13.35
CA ALA A 147 13.97 3.54 -13.68
C ALA A 147 14.80 3.90 -14.92
N GLU A 148 15.92 3.21 -15.14
CA GLU A 148 16.79 3.37 -16.31
C GLU A 148 16.18 2.86 -17.64
N ARG A 149 15.15 2.02 -17.59
CA ARG A 149 14.46 1.47 -18.77
C ARG A 149 13.23 2.26 -19.19
N VAL A 150 12.80 3.23 -18.36
CA VAL A 150 11.59 4.02 -18.60
C VAL A 150 11.96 5.35 -19.25
N ASP A 151 11.67 5.47 -20.56
CA ASP A 151 11.90 6.71 -21.33
C ASP A 151 10.93 7.83 -20.90
N GLU A 152 9.65 7.49 -20.67
CA GLU A 152 8.59 8.42 -20.29
C GLU A 152 7.96 8.04 -18.94
N PRO A 153 8.52 8.52 -17.82
CA PRO A 153 7.97 8.21 -16.50
C PRO A 153 6.72 9.05 -16.20
N MET A 154 5.80 8.49 -15.41
CA MET A 154 4.72 9.27 -14.77
C MET A 154 5.25 10.31 -13.77
N ARG A 155 6.51 10.15 -13.34
CA ARG A 155 7.19 11.12 -12.50
C ARG A 155 7.13 12.51 -13.16
N GLY A 156 6.79 13.53 -12.38
CA GLY A 156 6.63 14.91 -12.83
C GLY A 156 5.25 15.22 -13.43
N GLN A 157 4.33 14.26 -13.50
CA GLN A 157 3.01 14.46 -14.09
C GLN A 157 1.92 14.41 -13.02
N LEU A 158 1.01 15.38 -13.03
CA LEU A 158 -0.20 15.34 -12.22
C LEU A 158 -1.22 14.41 -12.89
N PRO A 159 -1.90 13.53 -12.15
CA PRO A 159 -2.98 12.74 -12.73
C PRO A 159 -4.14 13.61 -13.22
N ASP A 160 -4.77 13.17 -14.32
CA ASP A 160 -5.97 13.82 -14.85
C ASP A 160 -7.20 13.60 -13.96
N ASP A 161 -7.23 12.50 -13.21
CA ASP A 161 -8.32 12.19 -12.29
C ASP A 161 -8.29 13.15 -11.07
N PRO A 162 -9.39 13.88 -10.79
CA PRO A 162 -9.41 14.86 -9.71
C PRO A 162 -9.17 14.28 -8.31
N GLU A 163 -9.60 13.03 -8.05
CA GLU A 163 -9.41 12.40 -6.75
C GLU A 163 -7.97 11.92 -6.57
N GLU A 164 -7.37 11.35 -7.62
CA GLU A 164 -5.93 11.03 -7.65
C GLU A 164 -5.10 12.32 -7.49
N ALA A 165 -5.44 13.39 -8.20
CA ALA A 165 -4.78 14.69 -8.07
C ALA A 165 -4.87 15.26 -6.65
N ALA A 166 -6.06 15.22 -6.02
CA ALA A 166 -6.25 15.66 -4.64
C ALA A 166 -5.43 14.82 -3.64
N ARG A 167 -5.35 13.51 -3.87
CA ARG A 167 -4.49 12.61 -3.07
C ARG A 167 -3.02 12.98 -3.21
N HIS A 168 -2.54 13.23 -4.43
CA HIS A 168 -1.17 13.71 -4.67
C HIS A 168 -0.89 15.03 -3.97
N ALA A 169 -1.81 16.00 -4.05
CA ALA A 169 -1.66 17.27 -3.36
C ALA A 169 -1.52 17.08 -1.84
N ARG A 170 -2.34 16.22 -1.22
CA ARG A 170 -2.22 15.88 0.20
C ARG A 170 -0.88 15.21 0.52
N ASP A 171 -0.44 14.27 -0.30
CA ASP A 171 0.82 13.57 -0.10
C ASP A 171 2.03 14.51 -0.19
N ILE A 172 2.00 15.50 -1.08
CA ILE A 172 3.01 16.56 -1.18
C ILE A 172 3.07 17.38 0.12
N LEU A 173 1.91 17.73 0.70
CA LEU A 173 1.87 18.44 1.98
C LEU A 173 2.47 17.59 3.10
N ILE A 174 2.10 16.31 3.17
CA ILE A 174 2.65 15.33 4.12
C ILE A 174 4.18 15.23 3.99
N MET A 175 4.69 15.10 2.77
CA MET A 175 6.12 15.08 2.49
C MET A 175 6.81 16.38 2.94
N ARG A 176 6.21 17.55 2.70
CA ARG A 176 6.79 18.84 3.13
C ARG A 176 6.78 19.03 4.64
N MET A 177 5.72 18.61 5.33
CA MET A 177 5.67 18.62 6.80
C MET A 177 6.85 17.83 7.38
N LYS A 178 7.20 16.71 6.75
CA LYS A 178 8.36 15.90 7.12
C LYS A 178 9.70 16.56 6.74
N ASP A 179 9.89 16.86 5.46
CA ASP A 179 11.20 17.21 4.90
C ASP A 179 11.63 18.65 5.21
N ILE A 180 10.67 19.57 5.27
CA ILE A 180 10.92 20.99 5.55
C ILE A 180 10.54 21.30 7.00
N GLY A 181 9.39 20.78 7.45
CA GLY A 181 8.91 21.03 8.81
C GLY A 181 9.64 20.22 9.88
N GLY A 182 10.27 19.09 9.53
CA GLY A 182 10.92 18.20 10.49
C GLY A 182 9.94 17.45 11.40
N LEU A 183 8.65 17.39 11.05
CA LEU A 183 7.63 16.72 11.88
C LEU A 183 7.81 15.20 11.85
N SER A 184 7.57 14.56 13.00
CA SER A 184 7.49 13.10 13.13
C SER A 184 6.26 12.54 12.42
N HIS A 185 6.24 11.23 12.15
CA HIS A 185 5.08 10.60 11.49
C HIS A 185 3.82 10.68 12.36
N ALA A 186 3.97 10.58 13.68
CA ALA A 186 2.87 10.73 14.63
C ALA A 186 2.25 12.13 14.59
N GLU A 187 3.07 13.19 14.62
CA GLU A 187 2.60 14.58 14.53
C GLU A 187 1.90 14.86 13.19
N ILE A 188 2.48 14.36 12.09
CA ILE A 188 1.87 14.51 10.76
C ILE A 188 0.51 13.81 10.74
N ALA A 189 0.44 12.57 11.21
CA ALA A 189 -0.77 11.75 11.22
C ALA A 189 -1.92 12.42 11.99
N GLU A 190 -1.61 13.01 13.14
CA GLU A 190 -2.55 13.80 13.94
C GLU A 190 -3.07 15.01 13.15
N ILE A 191 -2.18 15.79 12.52
CA ILE A 191 -2.53 17.00 11.76
C ILE A 191 -3.44 16.66 10.57
N VAL A 192 -3.13 15.59 9.83
CA VAL A 192 -3.84 15.26 8.58
C VAL A 192 -5.01 14.28 8.78
N GLY A 193 -5.25 13.83 10.02
CA GLY A 193 -6.32 12.88 10.35
C GLY A 193 -6.14 11.50 9.71
N LEU A 194 -4.90 11.00 9.63
CA LEU A 194 -4.57 9.68 9.09
C LEU A 194 -3.97 8.77 10.17
N SER A 195 -3.86 7.48 9.87
CA SER A 195 -3.01 6.59 10.68
C SER A 195 -1.54 6.91 10.46
N GLU A 196 -0.74 6.88 11.53
CA GLU A 196 0.72 7.01 11.48
C GLU A 196 1.35 6.07 10.44
N ARG A 197 0.82 4.84 10.32
CA ARG A 197 1.28 3.82 9.36
C ARG A 197 1.10 4.22 7.90
N THR A 198 0.25 5.21 7.60
CA THR A 198 -0.02 5.71 6.25
C THR A 198 0.97 6.81 5.83
N VAL A 199 1.54 7.54 6.79
CA VAL A 199 2.43 8.67 6.54
C VAL A 199 3.66 8.29 5.69
N PRO A 200 4.42 7.21 6.00
CA PRO A 200 5.58 6.87 5.19
C PRO A 200 5.22 6.49 3.75
N VAL A 201 4.07 5.85 3.53
CA VAL A 201 3.59 5.50 2.19
C VAL A 201 3.21 6.76 1.40
N ALA A 202 2.56 7.74 2.05
CA ALA A 202 2.23 9.01 1.44
C ALA A 202 3.49 9.79 1.04
N VAL A 203 4.49 9.85 1.92
CA VAL A 203 5.79 10.49 1.64
C VAL A 203 6.47 9.83 0.44
N ASN A 204 6.60 8.50 0.44
CA ASN A 204 7.26 7.79 -0.65
C ASN A 204 6.48 7.89 -1.96
N ARG A 205 5.14 7.87 -1.92
CA ARG A 205 4.33 8.12 -3.11
C ARG A 205 4.54 9.54 -3.64
N ALA A 206 4.61 10.56 -2.79
CA ALA A 206 4.92 11.93 -3.23
C ALA A 206 6.28 12.01 -3.93
N ARG A 207 7.32 11.37 -3.36
CA ARG A 207 8.68 11.34 -3.92
C ARG A 207 8.79 10.51 -5.20
N ALA A 208 8.10 9.37 -5.27
CA ALA A 208 8.06 8.53 -6.47
C ALA A 208 7.52 9.30 -7.67
N PHE A 209 6.48 10.12 -7.43
CA PHE A 209 5.90 10.99 -8.45
C PHE A 209 6.71 12.25 -8.70
N ASP A 210 7.61 12.68 -7.79
CA ASP A 210 8.44 13.90 -7.86
C ASP A 210 7.75 15.03 -8.66
N PRO A 211 6.55 15.46 -8.25
CA PRO A 211 5.77 16.41 -9.02
C PRO A 211 6.56 17.70 -9.13
N PRO A 212 6.56 18.37 -10.30
CA PRO A 212 7.32 19.59 -10.52
C PRO A 212 7.00 20.52 -9.36
N LEU A 213 8.04 20.93 -8.64
CA LEU A 213 7.89 21.97 -7.64
C LEU A 213 7.15 23.10 -8.34
N PRO A 214 5.93 23.49 -7.92
CA PRO A 214 5.43 24.78 -8.35
C PRO A 214 6.56 25.74 -7.99
N PRO A 215 7.07 26.53 -8.96
CA PRO A 215 8.28 27.32 -8.78
C PRO A 215 8.14 27.98 -7.43
N GLY A 216 9.08 27.62 -6.55
CA GLY A 216 8.98 28.03 -5.17
C GLY A 216 8.72 29.53 -5.18
N THR A 217 7.79 29.91 -4.32
CA THR A 217 7.75 31.17 -3.61
C THR A 217 9.07 31.46 -2.89
N VAL A 218 10.23 31.20 -3.51
CA VAL A 218 11.56 31.54 -3.06
C VAL A 218 11.74 33.07 -3.09
N ASN A 219 10.83 33.78 -3.77
CA ASN A 219 10.62 35.22 -3.70
C ASN A 219 9.13 35.57 -3.89
N ASN A 220 8.20 35.03 -3.09
CA ASN A 220 6.86 35.62 -3.06
C ASN A 220 6.78 36.62 -1.89
N PRO A 221 6.95 37.93 -2.15
CA PRO A 221 6.94 38.94 -1.10
C PRO A 221 5.64 38.96 -0.29
N GLU A 222 4.54 38.40 -0.83
CA GLU A 222 3.26 38.32 -0.10
C GLU A 222 3.29 37.30 1.04
N ILE A 223 3.95 36.15 0.89
CA ILE A 223 4.03 35.15 1.98
C ILE A 223 4.96 35.63 3.08
N GLU A 224 6.05 36.31 2.71
CA GLU A 224 6.95 36.93 3.68
C GLU A 224 6.26 38.08 4.43
N ASP A 225 5.43 38.88 3.75
CA ASP A 225 4.62 39.93 4.36
C ASP A 225 3.54 39.36 5.28
N ILE A 226 2.89 38.26 4.90
CA ILE A 226 1.92 37.55 5.75
C ILE A 226 2.61 36.99 7.01
N ALA A 227 3.76 36.33 6.86
CA ALA A 227 4.53 35.81 7.99
C ALA A 227 5.01 36.94 8.93
N ARG A 228 5.43 38.08 8.36
CA ARG A 228 5.86 39.26 9.12
C ARG A 228 4.69 39.91 9.87
N ARG A 229 3.50 39.94 9.28
CA ARG A 229 2.26 40.42 9.92
C ARG A 229 1.80 39.49 11.04
N LEU A 230 1.84 38.17 10.83
CA LEU A 230 1.53 37.18 11.87
C LEU A 230 2.48 37.30 13.07
N ALA A 231 3.79 37.33 12.85
CA ALA A 231 4.78 37.51 13.91
C ALA A 231 4.63 38.86 14.65
N SER A 232 4.11 39.89 13.98
CA SER A 232 3.82 41.18 14.61
C SER A 232 2.54 41.15 15.46
N LEU A 233 1.53 40.39 15.04
CA LEU A 233 0.32 40.15 15.81
C LEU A 233 0.59 39.29 17.06
N GLU A 234 1.41 38.24 16.95
CA GLU A 234 1.79 37.41 18.11
C GLU A 234 2.51 38.22 19.19
N ARG A 235 3.37 39.18 18.81
CA ARG A 235 4.03 40.10 19.75
C ARG A 235 3.05 41.07 20.43
N LEU A 236 2.00 41.49 19.71
CA LEU A 236 0.95 42.34 20.26
C LEU A 236 0.04 41.59 21.24
N VAL A 237 -0.24 40.31 20.97
CA VAL A 237 -1.10 39.47 21.82
C VAL A 237 -0.34 38.91 23.03
N GLY A 238 0.96 38.65 22.92
CA GLY A 238 1.81 38.17 24.02
C GLY A 238 2.31 39.24 25.00
N SER A 239 1.93 40.51 24.81
CA SER A 239 2.31 41.64 25.69
C SER A 239 1.12 42.19 26.51
N SER A 240 0.01 41.43 26.61
CA SER A 240 -1.17 41.75 27.43
C SER A 240 -1.28 40.82 28.64
#